data_AF-A0A7S0S7K5-F1
#
_entry.id   AF-A0A7S0S7K5-F1
#
_cell.length_a   1.000
_cell.length_b   1.000
_cell.length_c   1.000
_cell.angle_alpha   90.00
_cell.angle_beta   90.00
_cell.angle_gamma   90.00
#
_symmetry.space_group_name_H-M   'P 1'
#
loop_
_entity.id
_entity.type
_entity.pdbx_description
1 polymer ?
#
loop_
_entity_poly.entity_id
_entity_poly.type
_entity_poly.pdbx_seq_one_letter_code
_entity_poly.pdbx_strand_id
1 'polypeptide(L)'
;AGPPGSGKSTLAAAVCARLNAAVGAEIAVVFPMDGFHLSRAQLAALPQPDEALRRRGAPFTFDADSFVHRVRAARTTHDDVTKVPAFDHEVHDPEEDVISIDPSHKVVLVEGNYLLLPEEPWCQLAGGDGAALLDETWFVDTPVDAAMERVMRRHVAVGRTVEEAKTRADGNDRPNADLVWANREAADVMVPSYDWDAGAGKDSGPSGVEVLAKGQAQEQAREGDAKPNTGKAKTKKKVPYPAPRTYVVHDVPGVATTYNILVPGAGKSRGGAAPTVVCAGDTVTVHATGVVVGEQATAAAFWSTHDEGEAPFTYVAGVGGVIPGWDQGCLG
;
A
#
# COMPACT_ATOMS: atom_id res chain seq x y z
N ALA A 1 -0.98 8.62 6.16
CA ALA A 1 -0.17 7.70 6.98
C ALA A 1 0.27 6.47 6.18
N GLY A 2 1.20 5.68 6.72
CA GLY A 2 1.64 4.40 6.15
C GLY A 2 2.90 3.89 6.85
N PRO A 3 3.19 2.59 6.81
CA PRO A 3 4.38 2.03 7.48
C PRO A 3 5.68 2.58 6.87
N PRO A 4 6.82 2.53 7.59
CA PRO A 4 8.14 2.76 7.00
C PRO A 4 8.32 1.91 5.74
N GLY A 5 8.80 2.51 4.65
CA GLY A 5 8.96 1.82 3.36
C GLY A 5 7.70 1.75 2.48
N SER A 6 6.55 2.24 2.93
CA SER A 6 5.31 2.28 2.12
C SER A 6 5.38 3.20 0.91
N GLY A 7 6.21 4.25 0.94
CA GLY A 7 6.25 5.27 -0.11
C GLY A 7 5.39 6.52 0.16
N LYS A 8 4.90 6.68 1.40
CA LYS A 8 4.08 7.84 1.82
C LYS A 8 4.67 9.21 1.48
N SER A 9 5.97 9.43 1.71
CA SER A 9 6.61 10.72 1.42
C SER A 9 6.72 10.96 -0.10
N THR A 10 6.94 9.90 -0.89
CA THR A 10 6.90 9.98 -2.37
C THR A 10 5.51 10.34 -2.88
N LEU A 11 4.46 9.72 -2.32
CA LEU A 11 3.07 10.03 -2.67
C LEU A 11 2.72 11.48 -2.29
N ALA A 12 3.04 11.90 -1.06
CA ALA A 12 2.75 13.26 -0.59
C ALA A 12 3.42 14.32 -1.48
N ALA A 13 4.71 14.14 -1.82
CA ALA A 13 5.42 15.03 -2.73
C ALA A 13 4.78 15.06 -4.13
N ALA A 14 4.40 13.91 -4.68
CA ALA A 14 3.76 13.83 -5.99
C ALA A 14 2.37 14.50 -6.02
N VAL A 15 1.56 14.32 -4.98
CA VAL A 15 0.25 14.97 -4.84
C VAL A 15 0.43 16.48 -4.71
N CYS A 16 1.35 16.93 -3.84
CA CYS A 16 1.68 18.35 -3.67
C CYS A 16 2.05 19.00 -5.02
N ALA A 17 2.99 18.40 -5.74
CA ALA A 17 3.45 18.91 -7.04
C ALA A 17 2.31 18.97 -8.07
N ARG A 18 1.45 17.95 -8.12
CA ARG A 18 0.30 17.91 -9.06
C ARG A 18 -0.75 18.96 -8.73
N LEU A 19 -1.06 19.19 -7.45
CA LEU A 19 -1.99 20.23 -7.02
C LEU A 19 -1.47 21.62 -7.41
N ASN A 20 -0.21 21.90 -7.10
CA ASN A 20 0.41 23.18 -7.43
C ASN A 20 0.47 23.41 -8.95
N ALA A 21 0.82 22.38 -9.73
CA ALA A 21 0.84 22.47 -11.19
C ALA A 21 -0.54 22.68 -11.81
N ALA A 22 -1.59 22.04 -11.28
CA ALA A 22 -2.96 22.18 -11.79
C ALA A 22 -3.52 23.59 -11.59
N VAL A 23 -3.14 24.26 -10.50
CA VAL A 23 -3.57 25.64 -10.20
C VAL A 23 -2.62 26.69 -10.79
N GLY A 24 -1.35 26.33 -11.00
CA GLY A 24 -0.30 27.26 -11.43
C GLY A 24 0.21 28.16 -10.29
N ALA A 25 0.06 27.73 -9.04
CA ALA A 25 0.51 28.44 -7.84
C ALA A 25 0.83 27.46 -6.70
N GLU A 26 1.64 27.89 -5.73
CA GLU A 26 1.98 27.10 -4.53
C GLU A 26 0.84 27.13 -3.51
N ILE A 27 -0.21 26.36 -3.80
CA ILE A 27 -1.39 26.23 -2.93
C ILE A 27 -1.31 25.03 -1.98
N ALA A 28 -0.37 24.12 -2.19
CA ALA A 28 -0.17 22.91 -1.41
C ALA A 28 1.26 22.86 -0.85
N VAL A 29 1.38 22.39 0.39
CA VAL A 29 2.66 22.19 1.10
C VAL A 29 2.63 20.87 1.86
N VAL A 30 3.79 20.21 2.00
CA VAL A 30 3.93 18.97 2.79
C VAL A 30 4.35 19.32 4.21
N PHE A 31 3.68 18.72 5.19
CA PHE A 31 4.01 18.77 6.60
C PHE A 31 4.53 17.37 7.01
N PRO A 32 5.85 17.16 7.06
CA PRO A 32 6.43 15.87 7.44
C PRO A 32 6.53 15.69 8.97
N MET A 33 6.08 14.54 9.47
CA MET A 33 6.24 14.13 10.86
C MET A 33 7.72 13.92 11.26
N ASP A 34 8.58 13.62 10.29
CA ASP A 34 9.99 13.30 10.57
C ASP A 34 10.75 14.47 11.23
N GLY A 35 10.34 15.72 11.00
CA GLY A 35 10.91 16.90 11.67
C GLY A 35 10.68 16.94 13.19
N PHE A 36 9.81 16.08 13.71
CA PHE A 36 9.47 16.00 15.14
C PHE A 36 10.13 14.80 15.83
N HIS A 37 11.12 14.16 15.21
CA HIS A 37 11.98 13.24 15.96
C HIS A 37 12.62 13.99 17.12
N LEU A 38 12.70 13.36 18.29
CA LEU A 38 13.56 13.85 19.35
C LEU A 38 15.00 13.88 18.84
N SER A 39 15.71 14.96 19.14
CA SER A 39 17.14 15.08 18.86
C SER A 39 17.91 14.00 19.59
N ARG A 40 19.11 13.65 19.10
CA ARG A 40 19.98 12.69 19.79
C ARG A 40 20.28 13.10 21.23
N ALA A 41 20.41 14.40 21.50
CA ALA A 41 20.60 14.93 22.85
C ALA A 41 19.37 14.68 23.74
N GLN A 42 18.16 14.91 23.23
CA GLN A 42 16.92 14.61 23.96
C GLN A 42 16.75 13.10 24.20
N LEU A 43 17.04 12.26 23.19
CA LEU A 43 16.98 10.80 23.33
C LEU A 43 17.96 10.30 24.41
N ALA A 44 19.16 10.88 24.47
CA ALA A 44 20.16 10.55 25.50
C ALA A 44 19.73 10.97 26.92
N ALA A 45 18.79 11.90 27.05
CA ALA A 45 18.24 12.35 28.33
C ALA A 45 17.01 11.55 28.79
N LEU A 46 16.47 10.64 27.97
CA LEU A 46 15.36 9.78 28.36
C LEU A 46 15.78 8.73 29.40
N PRO A 47 14.84 8.16 30.19
CA PRO A 47 15.16 7.17 31.23
C PRO A 47 15.89 5.92 30.73
N GLN A 48 15.71 5.55 29.46
CA GLN A 48 16.35 4.40 28.81
C GLN A 48 17.00 4.84 27.49
N PRO A 49 18.15 5.54 27.54
CA PRO A 49 18.72 6.21 26.37
C PRO A 49 19.20 5.23 25.29
N ASP A 50 19.76 4.08 25.68
CA ASP A 50 20.19 3.04 24.73
C ASP A 50 19.00 2.46 23.95
N GLU A 51 17.89 2.19 24.64
CA GLU A 51 16.66 1.71 24.01
C GLU A 51 16.05 2.80 23.13
N ALA A 52 16.04 4.06 23.57
CA ALA A 52 15.53 5.18 22.79
C ALA A 52 16.30 5.39 21.48
N LEU A 53 17.64 5.29 21.52
CA LEU A 53 18.48 5.35 20.32
C LEU A 53 18.28 4.12 19.42
N ARG A 54 18.19 2.93 20.01
CA ARG A 54 17.93 1.67 19.27
C ARG A 54 16.57 1.68 18.59
N ARG A 55 15.56 2.26 19.25
CA ARG A 55 14.16 2.37 18.81
C ARG A 55 13.84 3.70 18.14
N ARG A 56 14.85 4.49 17.75
CA ARG A 56 14.61 5.77 17.08
C ARG A 56 13.77 5.56 15.83
N GLY A 57 12.66 6.28 15.76
CA GLY A 57 11.60 6.10 14.78
C GLY A 57 10.34 5.45 15.38
N ALA A 58 10.35 4.93 16.60
CA ALA A 58 9.15 4.47 17.35
C ALA A 58 8.34 5.66 17.90
N PRO A 59 7.04 5.50 18.24
CA PRO A 59 6.19 6.63 18.64
C PRO A 59 6.75 7.48 19.78
N PHE A 60 7.31 6.86 20.83
CA PHE A 60 7.87 7.55 21.99
C PHE A 60 9.18 8.31 21.71
N THR A 61 9.73 8.19 20.49
CA THR A 61 10.95 8.89 20.06
C THR A 61 10.65 10.16 19.25
N PHE A 62 9.38 10.59 19.23
CA PHE A 62 8.92 11.85 18.65
C PHE A 62 8.40 12.78 19.74
N ASP A 63 8.54 14.08 19.50
CA ASP A 63 7.79 15.11 20.22
C ASP A 63 6.36 15.20 19.63
N ALA A 64 5.54 14.22 20.02
CA ALA A 64 4.19 14.06 19.49
C ALA A 64 3.26 15.23 19.89
N ASP A 65 3.44 15.79 21.08
CA ASP A 65 2.67 16.94 21.55
C ASP A 65 2.96 18.19 20.70
N SER A 66 4.25 18.46 20.43
CA SER A 66 4.65 19.55 19.53
C SER A 66 4.13 19.34 18.10
N PHE A 67 4.17 18.10 17.61
CA PHE A 67 3.62 17.76 16.28
C PHE A 67 2.14 18.12 16.19
N VAL A 68 1.32 17.63 17.13
CA VAL A 68 -0.13 17.89 17.16
C VAL A 68 -0.41 19.38 17.33
N HIS A 69 0.36 20.07 18.19
CA HIS A 69 0.24 21.51 18.37
C HIS A 69 0.51 22.28 17.07
N ARG A 70 1.56 21.93 16.32
CA ARG A 70 1.89 22.59 15.04
C ARG A 70 0.88 22.26 13.93
N VAL A 71 0.34 21.04 13.88
CA VAL A 71 -0.78 20.71 12.97
C VAL A 71 -2.02 21.54 13.31
N ARG A 72 -2.35 21.68 14.59
CA ARG A 72 -3.46 22.52 15.05
C ARG A 72 -3.25 23.99 14.66
N ALA A 73 -2.05 24.53 14.87
CA ALA A 73 -1.70 25.89 14.46
C ALA A 73 -1.86 26.09 12.94
N ALA A 74 -1.38 25.16 12.12
CA ALA A 74 -1.54 25.21 10.67
C ALA A 74 -3.02 25.16 10.24
N ARG A 75 -3.88 24.48 10.99
CA ARG A 75 -5.33 24.44 10.74
C ARG A 75 -6.05 25.72 11.15
N THR A 76 -5.64 26.36 12.25
CA THR A 76 -6.41 27.48 12.86
C THR A 76 -5.90 28.86 12.50
N THR A 77 -4.61 28.98 12.15
CA THR A 77 -3.95 30.27 11.94
C THR A 77 -3.87 30.57 10.45
N HIS A 78 -4.97 31.09 9.90
CA HIS A 78 -5.08 31.31 8.45
C HIS A 78 -4.36 32.56 7.95
N ASP A 79 -4.06 33.53 8.83
CA ASP A 79 -3.51 34.83 8.46
C ASP A 79 -2.01 34.97 8.76
N ASP A 80 -1.42 34.07 9.56
CA ASP A 80 0.01 34.08 9.90
C ASP A 80 0.74 32.84 9.38
N VAL A 81 2.05 32.99 9.21
CA VAL A 81 2.92 31.87 8.80
C VAL A 81 3.11 30.91 9.97
N THR A 82 2.75 29.64 9.77
CA THR A 82 3.10 28.58 10.71
C THR A 82 4.45 27.98 10.30
N LYS A 83 5.43 28.01 11.20
CA LYS A 83 6.71 27.34 11.00
C LYS A 83 6.60 25.88 11.38
N VAL A 84 7.37 25.00 10.74
CA VAL A 84 7.39 23.56 11.01
C VAL A 84 8.84 23.06 10.88
N PRO A 85 9.33 22.22 11.81
CA PRO A 85 10.66 21.64 11.70
C PRO A 85 10.75 20.65 10.52
N ALA A 86 11.96 20.48 10.01
CA ALA A 86 12.29 19.42 9.05
C ALA A 86 13.33 18.47 9.65
N PHE A 87 13.45 17.27 9.09
CA PHE A 87 14.51 16.35 9.49
C PHE A 87 15.71 16.49 8.56
N ASP A 88 16.88 16.80 9.11
CA ASP A 88 18.12 16.82 8.36
C ASP A 88 18.67 15.38 8.25
N HIS A 89 18.70 14.84 7.05
CA HIS A 89 19.19 13.49 6.79
C HIS A 89 20.73 13.39 6.72
N GLU A 90 21.45 14.50 6.61
CA GLU A 90 22.92 14.55 6.68
C GLU A 90 23.40 14.56 8.14
N VAL A 91 22.76 15.39 8.97
CA VAL A 91 23.09 15.52 10.40
C VAL A 91 22.37 14.46 11.25
N HIS A 92 21.31 13.85 10.72
CA HIS A 92 20.43 12.91 11.41
C HIS A 92 19.77 13.48 12.67
N ASP A 93 19.36 14.75 12.64
CA ASP A 93 18.63 15.41 13.72
C ASP A 93 17.62 16.43 13.14
N PRO A 94 16.59 16.81 13.91
CA PRO A 94 15.63 17.82 13.48
C PRO A 94 16.26 19.22 13.41
N GLU A 95 15.81 20.01 12.44
CA GLU A 95 16.12 21.43 12.31
C GLU A 95 14.82 22.23 12.42
N GLU A 96 14.78 23.20 13.34
CA GLU A 96 13.60 24.00 13.64
C GLU A 96 13.29 25.02 12.54
N ASP A 97 12.00 25.30 12.36
CA ASP A 97 11.46 26.38 11.51
C ASP A 97 11.91 26.36 10.03
N VAL A 98 12.28 25.20 9.50
CA VAL A 98 12.70 25.00 8.09
C VAL A 98 11.54 25.14 7.11
N ILE A 99 10.38 24.57 7.44
CA ILE A 99 9.20 24.58 6.56
C ILE A 99 8.27 25.72 6.99
N SER A 100 7.74 26.44 6.00
CA SER A 100 6.77 27.52 6.22
C SER A 100 5.44 27.16 5.59
N ILE A 101 4.38 27.26 6.39
CA ILE A 101 2.99 27.16 5.94
C ILE A 101 2.44 28.58 5.92
N ASP A 102 2.57 29.21 4.76
CA ASP A 102 2.04 30.54 4.48
C ASP A 102 0.51 30.56 4.31
N PRO A 103 -0.15 31.72 4.57
CA PRO A 103 -1.58 31.94 4.32
C PRO A 103 -2.08 31.60 2.90
N SER A 104 -1.18 31.59 1.92
CA SER A 104 -1.48 31.20 0.54
C SER A 104 -1.73 29.70 0.39
N HIS A 105 -1.16 28.85 1.25
CA HIS A 105 -1.38 27.42 1.22
C HIS A 105 -2.82 27.11 1.63
N LYS A 106 -3.56 26.46 0.73
CA LYS A 106 -4.94 26.01 0.94
C LYS A 106 -5.03 24.51 1.22
N VAL A 107 -3.96 23.77 0.96
CA VAL A 107 -3.86 22.34 1.23
C VAL A 107 -2.56 22.06 1.99
N VAL A 108 -2.67 21.43 3.16
CA VAL A 108 -1.51 20.96 3.92
C VAL A 108 -1.55 19.44 3.94
N LEU A 109 -0.54 18.82 3.32
CA LEU A 109 -0.40 17.37 3.25
C LEU A 109 0.43 16.89 4.44
N VAL A 110 -0.26 16.53 5.52
CA VAL A 110 0.37 15.97 6.73
C VAL A 110 0.76 14.51 6.47
N GLU A 111 2.05 14.20 6.51
CA GLU A 111 2.56 12.86 6.24
C GLU A 111 3.41 12.34 7.40
N GLY A 112 3.24 11.06 7.73
CA GLY A 112 3.87 10.43 8.88
C GLY A 112 3.42 9.00 9.08
N ASN A 113 4.09 8.28 9.97
CA ASN A 113 3.73 6.90 10.30
C ASN A 113 2.50 6.86 11.24
N TYR A 114 2.49 7.71 12.26
CA TYR A 114 1.63 7.56 13.45
C TYR A 114 0.36 8.41 13.44
N LEU A 115 0.01 9.00 12.31
CA LEU A 115 -1.09 9.98 12.22
C LEU A 115 -2.49 9.39 12.53
N LEU A 116 -2.61 8.06 12.56
CA LEU A 116 -3.86 7.33 12.78
C LEU A 116 -3.82 6.46 14.05
N LEU A 117 -2.84 6.68 14.94
CA LEU A 117 -2.79 5.94 16.20
C LEU A 117 -3.91 6.42 17.14
N PRO A 118 -4.58 5.50 17.86
CA PRO A 118 -5.65 5.85 18.80
C PRO A 118 -5.13 6.35 20.15
N GLU A 119 -3.82 6.25 20.41
CA GLU A 119 -3.21 6.76 21.63
C GLU A 119 -2.98 8.27 21.58
N GLU A 120 -3.04 8.92 22.75
CA GLU A 120 -2.64 10.32 22.90
C GLU A 120 -1.14 10.50 22.59
N PRO A 121 -0.74 11.63 21.98
CA PRO A 121 -1.61 12.71 21.48
C PRO A 121 -2.12 12.50 20.04
N TRP A 122 -1.73 11.40 19.37
CA TRP A 122 -2.01 11.15 17.95
C TRP A 122 -3.50 11.13 17.62
N CYS A 123 -4.32 10.57 18.52
CA CYS A 123 -5.76 10.47 18.31
C CYS A 123 -6.46 11.83 18.11
N GLN A 124 -5.88 12.93 18.61
CA GLN A 124 -6.38 14.29 18.39
C GLN A 124 -6.39 14.67 16.90
N LEU A 125 -5.50 14.09 16.08
CA LEU A 125 -5.45 14.35 14.64
C LEU A 125 -6.76 13.93 13.94
N ALA A 126 -7.32 12.80 14.36
CA ALA A 126 -8.58 12.25 13.85
C ALA A 126 -9.81 12.66 14.69
N GLY A 127 -9.64 13.54 15.69
CA GLY A 127 -10.74 14.09 16.48
C GLY A 127 -11.06 13.34 17.78
N GLY A 128 -10.10 12.62 18.35
CA GLY A 128 -10.22 11.94 19.64
C GLY A 128 -10.59 12.88 20.81
N ASP A 129 -10.33 14.18 20.70
CA ASP A 129 -10.68 15.23 21.66
C ASP A 129 -11.99 15.97 21.32
N GLY A 130 -12.72 15.55 20.28
CA GLY A 130 -13.99 16.12 19.85
C GLY A 130 -13.91 17.06 18.63
N ALA A 131 -12.72 17.35 18.10
CA ALA A 131 -12.56 18.11 16.85
C ALA A 131 -11.37 17.61 16.03
N ALA A 132 -11.63 16.95 14.90
CA ALA A 132 -10.59 16.45 14.00
C ALA A 132 -9.73 17.59 13.43
N LEU A 133 -8.41 17.39 13.43
CA LEU A 133 -7.45 18.31 12.83
C LEU A 133 -7.18 18.01 11.36
N LEU A 134 -7.50 16.81 10.90
CA LEU A 134 -7.40 16.38 9.50
C LEU A 134 -8.79 16.31 8.88
N ASP A 135 -8.94 16.84 7.66
CA ASP A 135 -10.23 16.81 6.93
C ASP A 135 -10.44 15.50 6.17
N GLU A 136 -9.35 14.84 5.75
CA GLU A 136 -9.36 13.55 5.06
C GLU A 136 -8.05 12.81 5.36
N THR A 137 -8.13 11.49 5.55
CA THR A 137 -7.01 10.66 5.95
C THR A 137 -6.73 9.53 4.97
N TRP A 138 -5.49 9.46 4.49
CA TRP A 138 -5.08 8.46 3.48
C TRP A 138 -4.08 7.49 4.10
N PHE A 139 -4.22 6.20 3.82
CA PHE A 139 -3.26 5.17 4.20
C PHE A 139 -2.59 4.57 2.96
N VAL A 140 -1.26 4.64 2.90
CA VAL A 140 -0.49 3.97 1.84
C VAL A 140 -0.35 2.50 2.19
N ASP A 141 -1.21 1.69 1.59
CA ASP A 141 -1.33 0.26 1.86
C ASP A 141 -0.23 -0.52 1.15
N THR A 142 0.62 -1.16 1.95
CA THR A 142 1.71 -2.02 1.49
C THR A 142 1.83 -3.15 2.51
N PRO A 143 1.91 -4.42 2.07
CA PRO A 143 2.24 -5.51 2.97
C PRO A 143 3.51 -5.19 3.75
N VAL A 144 3.50 -5.41 5.07
CA VAL A 144 4.64 -5.05 5.94
C VAL A 144 5.93 -5.68 5.44
N ASP A 145 5.89 -6.93 4.98
CA ASP A 145 7.06 -7.63 4.45
C ASP A 145 7.68 -6.90 3.25
N ALA A 146 6.88 -6.47 2.28
CA ALA A 146 7.35 -5.70 1.13
C ALA A 146 7.89 -4.33 1.54
N ALA A 147 7.23 -3.66 2.50
CA ALA A 147 7.70 -2.40 3.06
C ALA A 147 9.07 -2.57 3.75
N MET A 148 9.26 -3.66 4.50
CA MET A 148 10.54 -3.97 5.16
C MET A 148 11.64 -4.32 4.17
N GLU A 149 11.33 -5.01 3.07
CA GLU A 149 12.30 -5.21 1.98
C GLU A 149 12.79 -3.87 1.43
N ARG A 150 11.87 -2.92 1.18
CA ARG A 150 12.24 -1.56 0.74
C ARG A 150 13.10 -0.84 1.78
N VAL A 151 12.78 -0.96 3.07
CA VAL A 151 13.59 -0.37 4.16
C VAL A 151 14.99 -0.98 4.19
N MET A 152 15.11 -2.31 4.11
CA MET A 152 16.41 -2.99 4.06
C MET A 152 17.22 -2.54 2.83
N ARG A 153 16.61 -2.45 1.65
CA ARG A 153 17.27 -1.92 0.43
C ARG A 153 17.81 -0.51 0.65
N ARG A 154 17.06 0.37 1.33
CA ARG A 154 17.52 1.73 1.67
C ARG A 154 18.69 1.71 2.64
N HIS A 155 18.62 0.89 3.69
CA HIS A 155 19.73 0.72 4.65
C HIS A 155 21.02 0.25 3.98
N VAL A 156 20.93 -0.69 3.03
CA VAL A 156 22.09 -1.14 2.24
C VAL A 156 22.59 -0.05 1.31
N ALA A 157 21.69 0.70 0.66
CA ALA A 157 22.05 1.80 -0.23
C ALA A 157 22.82 2.93 0.48
N VAL A 158 22.59 3.13 1.79
CA VAL A 158 23.34 4.08 2.62
C VAL A 158 24.58 3.47 3.29
N GLY A 159 24.99 2.26 2.87
CA GLY A 159 26.28 1.66 3.23
C GLY A 159 26.26 0.63 4.36
N ARG A 160 25.08 0.22 4.87
CA ARG A 160 25.00 -0.89 5.84
C ARG A 160 25.18 -2.24 5.16
N THR A 161 25.70 -3.22 5.90
CA THR A 161 25.66 -4.62 5.45
C THR A 161 24.21 -5.14 5.40
N VAL A 162 23.98 -6.22 4.65
CA VAL A 162 22.65 -6.86 4.56
C VAL A 162 22.20 -7.36 5.94
N GLU A 163 23.12 -7.90 6.73
CA GLU A 163 22.88 -8.41 8.07
C GLU A 163 22.50 -7.29 9.06
N GLU A 164 23.21 -6.15 9.01
CA GLU A 164 22.88 -4.97 9.83
C GLU A 164 21.55 -4.34 9.41
N ALA A 165 21.31 -4.24 8.10
CA ALA A 165 20.05 -3.74 7.55
C ALA A 165 18.87 -4.61 8.01
N LYS A 166 19.02 -5.93 7.94
CA LYS A 166 18.01 -6.89 8.42
C LYS A 166 17.81 -6.79 9.92
N THR A 167 18.88 -6.80 10.71
CA THR A 167 18.80 -6.69 12.17
C THR A 167 18.08 -5.40 12.60
N ARG A 168 18.36 -4.29 11.92
CA ARG A 168 17.68 -3.01 12.16
C ARG A 168 16.22 -3.05 11.74
N ALA A 169 15.92 -3.59 10.55
CA ALA A 169 14.55 -3.70 10.06
C ALA A 169 13.71 -4.57 11.01
N ASP A 170 14.18 -5.77 11.36
CA ASP A 170 13.46 -6.70 12.23
C ASP A 170 13.31 -6.17 13.67
N GLY A 171 14.35 -5.52 14.21
CA GLY A 171 14.39 -5.08 15.61
C GLY A 171 13.81 -3.70 15.91
N ASN A 172 13.59 -2.87 14.87
CA ASN A 172 13.09 -1.50 15.03
C ASN A 172 12.00 -1.14 14.01
N ASP A 173 12.30 -1.21 12.71
CA ASP A 173 11.40 -0.69 11.68
C ASP A 173 10.11 -1.54 11.55
N ARG A 174 10.21 -2.86 11.70
CA ARG A 174 9.08 -3.79 11.63
C ARG A 174 8.10 -3.63 12.80
N PRO A 175 8.50 -3.61 14.08
CA PRO A 175 7.59 -3.31 15.17
C PRO A 175 6.81 -2.01 14.97
N ASN A 176 7.47 -0.99 14.41
CA ASN A 176 6.84 0.28 14.08
C ASN A 176 5.85 0.12 12.91
N ALA A 177 6.22 -0.63 11.86
CA ALA A 177 5.36 -0.92 10.72
C ALA A 177 4.12 -1.74 11.10
N ASP A 178 4.27 -2.76 11.94
CA ASP A 178 3.17 -3.61 12.42
C ASP A 178 2.16 -2.79 13.22
N LEU A 179 2.64 -1.89 14.10
CA LEU A 179 1.78 -0.97 14.85
C LEU A 179 0.97 -0.06 13.91
N VAL A 180 1.62 0.53 12.90
CA VAL A 180 0.96 1.42 11.94
C VAL A 180 -0.06 0.64 11.09
N TRP A 181 0.32 -0.55 10.64
CA TRP A 181 -0.53 -1.39 9.79
C TRP A 181 -1.76 -1.92 10.54
N ALA A 182 -1.63 -2.21 11.85
CA ALA A 182 -2.75 -2.61 12.70
C ALA A 182 -3.83 -1.52 12.80
N ASN A 183 -3.45 -0.24 12.67
CA ASN A 183 -4.35 0.91 12.79
C ASN A 183 -4.79 1.50 11.44
N ARG A 184 -4.50 0.83 10.31
CA ARG A 184 -4.79 1.36 8.96
C ARG A 184 -6.27 1.63 8.70
N GLU A 185 -7.17 0.86 9.31
CA GLU A 185 -8.62 0.93 9.06
C GLU A 185 -9.27 2.23 9.57
N ALA A 186 -8.52 3.06 10.31
CA ALA A 186 -8.95 4.41 10.67
C ALA A 186 -8.84 5.42 9.51
N ALA A 187 -8.26 5.05 8.37
CA ALA A 187 -8.15 5.94 7.21
C ALA A 187 -9.44 5.97 6.38
N ASP A 188 -9.76 7.14 5.83
CA ASP A 188 -10.85 7.33 4.88
C ASP A 188 -10.55 6.68 3.52
N VAL A 189 -9.28 6.73 3.10
CA VAL A 189 -8.83 6.25 1.78
C VAL A 189 -7.64 5.30 1.91
N MET A 190 -7.73 4.13 1.29
CA MET A 190 -6.62 3.20 1.12
C MET A 190 -5.97 3.39 -0.26
N VAL A 191 -4.66 3.63 -0.28
CA VAL A 191 -3.87 3.83 -1.50
C VAL A 191 -2.89 2.67 -1.68
N PRO A 192 -3.13 1.73 -2.60
CA PRO A 192 -2.21 0.63 -2.87
C PRO A 192 -0.84 1.14 -3.31
N SER A 193 0.23 0.56 -2.78
CA SER A 193 1.61 0.88 -3.16
C SER A 193 2.38 -0.36 -3.61
N TYR A 194 2.82 -0.32 -4.86
CA TYR A 194 3.50 -1.41 -5.58
C TYR A 194 4.85 -0.93 -6.13
N ASP A 195 5.79 -1.87 -6.32
CA ASP A 195 7.06 -1.57 -6.99
C ASP A 195 6.82 -1.41 -8.51
N TRP A 196 7.37 -0.36 -9.10
CA TRP A 196 7.26 -0.05 -10.53
C TRP A 196 8.61 -0.27 -11.23
N ASP A 197 8.70 -1.28 -12.09
CA ASP A 197 9.90 -1.55 -12.90
C ASP A 197 9.93 -0.66 -14.15
N ALA A 198 10.76 0.38 -14.14
CA ALA A 198 10.82 1.44 -15.16
C ALA A 198 11.51 1.06 -16.49
N GLY A 199 11.42 -0.20 -16.93
CA GLY A 199 12.21 -0.74 -18.04
C GLY A 199 11.40 -1.22 -19.25
N ALA A 200 10.61 -0.38 -19.92
CA ALA A 200 10.13 -0.67 -21.28
C ALA A 200 9.61 0.59 -21.99
N GLY A 201 10.39 1.12 -22.93
CA GLY A 201 9.99 2.24 -23.77
C GLY A 201 10.25 1.98 -25.25
N LYS A 202 9.21 2.24 -26.05
CA LYS A 202 9.14 2.63 -27.48
C LYS A 202 9.08 1.57 -28.59
N ASP A 203 7.93 1.66 -29.27
CA ASP A 203 7.62 1.50 -30.69
C ASP A 203 7.70 0.14 -31.40
N SER A 204 6.53 -0.19 -31.98
CA SER A 204 6.22 -1.00 -33.18
C SER A 204 5.47 -2.32 -32.94
N GLY A 205 4.20 -2.37 -33.38
CA GLY A 205 3.41 -3.60 -33.51
C GLY A 205 3.68 -4.31 -34.85
N PRO A 206 2.79 -5.22 -35.31
CA PRO A 206 2.19 -6.35 -34.59
C PRO A 206 2.42 -7.68 -35.37
N SER A 207 2.46 -8.82 -34.68
CA SER A 207 1.92 -10.11 -35.20
C SER A 207 2.03 -11.24 -34.17
N GLY A 208 0.87 -11.83 -33.85
CA GLY A 208 0.60 -13.14 -33.23
C GLY A 208 1.67 -13.80 -32.36
N VAL A 209 1.46 -13.82 -31.04
CA VAL A 209 2.21 -14.70 -30.11
C VAL A 209 1.30 -15.16 -28.96
N GLU A 210 1.41 -16.45 -28.65
CA GLU A 210 0.80 -17.16 -27.52
C GLU A 210 1.29 -16.61 -26.17
N VAL A 211 0.37 -16.22 -25.28
CA VAL A 211 0.67 -15.47 -24.04
C VAL A 211 0.49 -16.35 -22.80
N LEU A 212 1.55 -16.52 -22.01
CA LEU A 212 1.49 -17.11 -20.67
C LEU A 212 1.28 -15.99 -19.65
N ALA A 213 0.02 -15.67 -19.37
CA ALA A 213 -0.34 -14.76 -18.30
C ALA A 213 -0.33 -15.49 -16.94
N LYS A 214 0.52 -15.05 -16.00
CA LYS A 214 0.36 -15.38 -14.58
C LYS A 214 -0.51 -14.31 -13.94
N GLY A 215 -1.83 -14.48 -14.03
CA GLY A 215 -2.81 -13.69 -13.30
C GLY A 215 -3.54 -14.57 -12.29
N GLN A 216 -3.98 -13.98 -11.18
CA GLN A 216 -4.97 -14.60 -10.29
C GLN A 216 -6.22 -13.71 -10.28
N ALA A 217 -7.37 -14.27 -10.62
CA ALA A 217 -8.68 -13.61 -10.56
C ALA A 217 -9.55 -14.32 -9.50
N GLN A 218 -10.33 -13.55 -8.74
CA GLN A 218 -11.26 -14.06 -7.72
C GLN A 218 -12.68 -13.60 -8.05
N GLU A 219 -13.66 -14.51 -8.01
CA GLU A 219 -15.09 -14.21 -8.19
C GLU A 219 -15.86 -14.42 -6.87
N GLN A 220 -16.93 -13.64 -6.68
CA GLN A 220 -17.91 -13.82 -5.60
C GLN A 220 -19.26 -14.21 -6.22
N ALA A 221 -19.69 -15.47 -6.06
CA ALA A 221 -21.03 -15.92 -6.44
C ALA A 221 -22.01 -15.76 -5.27
N ARG A 222 -23.27 -15.38 -5.55
CA ARG A 222 -24.37 -15.47 -4.57
C ARG A 222 -24.95 -16.89 -4.57
N GLU A 223 -25.56 -17.27 -3.46
CA GLU A 223 -26.17 -18.59 -3.27
C GLU A 223 -27.24 -18.86 -4.35
N GLY A 224 -26.99 -19.83 -5.24
CA GLY A 224 -27.94 -20.24 -6.28
C GLY A 224 -27.32 -20.76 -7.59
N ASP A 225 -26.11 -20.34 -7.94
CA ASP A 225 -25.57 -20.52 -9.30
C ASP A 225 -24.62 -21.73 -9.49
N ALA A 226 -24.33 -22.51 -8.45
CA ALA A 226 -23.39 -23.63 -8.55
C ALA A 226 -24.09 -25.00 -8.66
N LYS A 227 -23.89 -25.71 -9.78
CA LYS A 227 -24.15 -27.16 -9.83
C LYS A 227 -22.95 -27.92 -9.25
N PRO A 228 -23.13 -28.80 -8.26
CA PRO A 228 -22.01 -29.50 -7.63
C PRO A 228 -21.47 -30.61 -8.53
N ASN A 229 -20.16 -30.62 -8.76
CA ASN A 229 -19.47 -31.78 -9.31
C ASN A 229 -19.18 -32.78 -8.17
N THR A 230 -19.60 -34.03 -8.35
CA THR A 230 -19.59 -35.08 -7.31
C THR A 230 -18.26 -35.83 -7.29
N GLY A 231 -17.22 -35.20 -6.75
CA GLY A 231 -15.93 -35.82 -6.44
C GLY A 231 -15.77 -36.07 -4.95
N LYS A 232 -15.55 -37.32 -4.53
CA LYS A 232 -15.47 -37.75 -3.11
C LYS A 232 -14.35 -37.03 -2.34
N ALA A 233 -14.73 -36.26 -1.32
CA ALA A 233 -13.83 -35.57 -0.40
C ALA A 233 -13.02 -36.55 0.48
N LYS A 234 -11.70 -36.35 0.57
CA LYS A 234 -10.87 -36.84 1.67
C LYS A 234 -10.39 -35.64 2.49
N THR A 235 -10.63 -35.71 3.80
CA THR A 235 -10.32 -34.69 4.79
C THR A 235 -8.81 -34.57 5.04
N LYS A 236 -8.22 -33.42 4.73
CA LYS A 236 -6.90 -32.98 5.24
C LYS A 236 -7.01 -31.53 5.73
N LYS A 237 -6.24 -31.19 6.77
CA LYS A 237 -6.31 -29.93 7.53
C LYS A 237 -6.20 -28.70 6.63
N LYS A 238 -7.24 -27.85 6.64
CA LYS A 238 -7.26 -26.52 6.03
C LYS A 238 -6.20 -25.62 6.67
N VAL A 239 -5.24 -25.16 5.87
CA VAL A 239 -4.45 -23.97 6.21
C VAL A 239 -5.31 -22.76 5.82
N PRO A 240 -5.67 -21.85 6.74
CA PRO A 240 -6.43 -20.66 6.38
C PRO A 240 -5.60 -19.77 5.44
N TYR A 241 -6.15 -19.44 4.27
CA TYR A 241 -5.57 -18.42 3.40
C TYR A 241 -5.79 -17.04 4.05
N PRO A 242 -4.77 -16.16 4.13
CA PRO A 242 -4.95 -14.85 4.74
C PRO A 242 -5.95 -14.05 3.92
N ALA A 243 -6.97 -13.49 4.59
CA ALA A 243 -7.98 -12.66 3.95
C ALA A 243 -7.34 -11.34 3.48
N PRO A 244 -7.30 -11.04 2.16
CA PRO A 244 -6.85 -9.74 1.68
C PRO A 244 -8.01 -8.75 1.83
N ARG A 245 -7.75 -7.59 2.43
CA ARG A 245 -8.76 -6.52 2.60
C ARG A 245 -8.52 -5.44 1.55
N THR A 246 -9.62 -5.11 0.86
CA THR A 246 -9.84 -4.15 -0.26
C THR A 246 -9.19 -4.48 -1.61
N TYR A 247 -10.02 -5.04 -2.50
CA TYR A 247 -9.74 -5.16 -3.94
C TYR A 247 -10.41 -4.01 -4.69
N VAL A 248 -9.80 -3.55 -5.78
CA VAL A 248 -10.53 -2.76 -6.79
C VAL A 248 -11.43 -3.72 -7.55
N VAL A 249 -12.74 -3.62 -7.30
CA VAL A 249 -13.78 -4.44 -7.92
C VAL A 249 -14.20 -3.80 -9.23
N HIS A 250 -14.09 -4.56 -10.32
CA HIS A 250 -14.55 -4.16 -11.64
C HIS A 250 -15.86 -4.86 -11.98
N ASP A 251 -16.88 -4.09 -12.36
CA ASP A 251 -18.14 -4.63 -12.87
C ASP A 251 -17.96 -5.19 -14.29
N VAL A 252 -18.57 -6.35 -14.59
CA VAL A 252 -18.63 -6.87 -15.96
C VAL A 252 -19.96 -6.43 -16.60
N PRO A 253 -19.95 -5.60 -17.66
CA PRO A 253 -21.18 -5.13 -18.29
C PRO A 253 -22.08 -6.27 -18.74
N GLY A 254 -23.36 -6.23 -18.33
CA GLY A 254 -24.40 -7.16 -18.79
C GLY A 254 -24.54 -8.46 -17.97
N VAL A 255 -23.74 -8.66 -16.92
CA VAL A 255 -23.88 -9.78 -15.97
C VAL A 255 -23.72 -9.29 -14.52
N ALA A 256 -24.15 -10.09 -13.55
CA ALA A 256 -24.00 -9.77 -12.12
C ALA A 256 -22.58 -10.05 -11.57
N THR A 257 -21.69 -10.59 -12.41
CA THR A 257 -20.31 -10.94 -12.04
C THR A 257 -19.43 -9.70 -11.94
N THR A 258 -18.56 -9.70 -10.95
CA THR A 258 -17.46 -8.73 -10.80
C THR A 258 -16.12 -9.46 -10.81
N TYR A 259 -15.03 -8.74 -11.09
CA TYR A 259 -13.68 -9.32 -11.05
C TYR A 259 -12.68 -8.40 -10.36
N ASN A 260 -11.64 -9.01 -9.80
CA ASN A 260 -10.51 -8.35 -9.17
C ASN A 260 -9.21 -8.85 -9.79
N ILE A 261 -8.30 -7.95 -10.14
CA ILE A 261 -6.94 -8.30 -10.53
C ILE A 261 -6.10 -8.34 -9.25
N LEU A 262 -5.76 -9.56 -8.80
CA LEU A 262 -4.95 -9.74 -7.58
C LEU A 262 -3.49 -9.39 -7.83
N VAL A 263 -2.98 -9.79 -9.00
CA VAL A 263 -1.63 -9.49 -9.49
C VAL A 263 -1.75 -9.26 -11.00
N PRO A 264 -1.41 -8.07 -11.52
CA PRO A 264 -1.31 -7.85 -12.96
C PRO A 264 -0.30 -8.81 -13.59
N GLY A 265 -0.68 -9.44 -14.71
CA GLY A 265 0.22 -10.35 -15.40
C GLY A 265 1.43 -9.62 -15.96
N ALA A 266 2.63 -10.17 -15.76
CA ALA A 266 3.88 -9.60 -16.28
C ALA A 266 4.05 -9.75 -17.82
N GLY A 267 3.02 -10.21 -18.54
CA GLY A 267 3.03 -10.47 -19.98
C GLY A 267 4.26 -11.27 -20.44
N LYS A 268 4.35 -12.57 -20.16
CA LYS A 268 5.43 -13.39 -20.75
C LYS A 268 4.83 -14.28 -21.83
N SER A 269 5.20 -14.06 -23.08
CA SER A 269 4.97 -15.07 -24.12
C SER A 269 5.96 -16.22 -23.95
N ARG A 270 5.56 -17.43 -24.36
CA ARG A 270 6.47 -18.56 -24.45
C ARG A 270 7.46 -18.29 -25.59
N GLY A 271 8.71 -17.96 -25.26
CA GLY A 271 9.75 -17.67 -26.27
C GLY A 271 10.45 -16.32 -26.15
N GLY A 272 10.12 -15.50 -25.14
CA GLY A 272 10.88 -14.28 -24.85
C GLY A 272 10.50 -13.06 -25.71
N ALA A 273 9.34 -13.07 -26.36
CA ALA A 273 8.79 -11.88 -27.00
C ALA A 273 8.12 -10.95 -25.96
N ALA A 274 7.99 -9.66 -26.33
CA ALA A 274 7.48 -8.56 -25.52
C ALA A 274 6.13 -8.88 -24.82
N PRO A 275 5.84 -8.23 -23.68
CA PRO A 275 4.59 -8.42 -22.98
C PRO A 275 3.39 -8.12 -23.87
N THR A 276 2.54 -9.12 -24.00
CA THR A 276 1.37 -9.13 -24.86
C THR A 276 0.18 -8.81 -23.98
N VAL A 277 -0.45 -7.66 -24.25
CA VAL A 277 -1.82 -7.37 -23.80
C VAL A 277 -2.69 -8.49 -24.32
N VAL A 278 -3.48 -9.12 -23.45
CA VAL A 278 -4.36 -10.20 -23.88
C VAL A 278 -5.57 -9.56 -24.54
N CYS A 279 -5.71 -9.81 -25.84
CA CYS A 279 -6.84 -9.37 -26.64
C CYS A 279 -7.90 -10.47 -26.73
N ALA A 280 -9.13 -10.07 -27.06
CA ALA A 280 -10.15 -11.03 -27.44
C ALA A 280 -9.68 -11.86 -28.66
N GLY A 281 -9.77 -13.19 -28.55
CA GLY A 281 -9.29 -14.16 -29.52
C GLY A 281 -7.93 -14.78 -29.19
N ASP A 282 -7.20 -14.26 -28.20
CA ASP A 282 -5.92 -14.82 -27.80
C ASP A 282 -6.08 -16.12 -27.01
N THR A 283 -5.17 -17.08 -27.22
CA THR A 283 -5.10 -18.28 -26.37
C THR A 283 -4.25 -17.99 -25.15
N VAL A 284 -4.84 -18.14 -23.97
CA VAL A 284 -4.20 -17.87 -22.68
C VAL A 284 -4.16 -19.11 -21.81
N THR A 285 -3.07 -19.27 -21.07
CA THR A 285 -2.90 -20.33 -20.07
C THR A 285 -2.66 -19.69 -18.71
N VAL A 286 -3.51 -19.97 -17.72
CA VAL A 286 -3.44 -19.34 -16.40
C VAL A 286 -3.55 -20.36 -15.26
N HIS A 287 -3.05 -19.97 -14.09
CA HIS A 287 -3.38 -20.64 -12.84
C HIS A 287 -4.60 -19.96 -12.22
N ALA A 288 -5.60 -20.73 -11.81
CA ALA A 288 -6.77 -20.22 -11.11
C ALA A 288 -7.07 -20.98 -9.82
N THR A 289 -7.80 -20.29 -8.94
CA THR A 289 -8.37 -20.83 -7.71
C THR A 289 -9.80 -20.30 -7.58
N GLY A 290 -10.76 -21.21 -7.46
CA GLY A 290 -12.16 -20.90 -7.15
C GLY A 290 -12.40 -20.93 -5.64
N VAL A 291 -13.05 -19.88 -5.13
CA VAL A 291 -13.46 -19.77 -3.72
C VAL A 291 -14.95 -19.48 -3.63
N VAL A 292 -15.63 -20.06 -2.63
CA VAL A 292 -17.00 -19.67 -2.27
C VAL A 292 -16.90 -18.70 -1.10
N VAL A 293 -17.55 -17.54 -1.23
CA VAL A 293 -17.66 -16.53 -0.18
C VAL A 293 -19.12 -16.49 0.28
N GLY A 294 -19.39 -16.89 1.52
CA GLY A 294 -20.72 -16.77 2.15
C GLY A 294 -20.86 -15.49 2.99
N GLU A 295 -22.07 -15.23 3.50
CA GLU A 295 -22.42 -14.05 4.32
C GLU A 295 -21.50 -13.80 5.53
N GLN A 296 -20.75 -14.81 5.98
CA GLN A 296 -19.84 -14.74 7.12
C GLN A 296 -18.36 -14.53 6.73
N ALA A 297 -18.08 -14.07 5.50
CA ALA A 297 -16.75 -13.69 5.00
C ALA A 297 -15.65 -14.77 5.12
N THR A 298 -16.01 -16.03 5.33
CA THR A 298 -15.06 -17.15 5.29
C THR A 298 -14.92 -17.64 3.86
N ALA A 299 -13.80 -17.32 3.21
CA ALA A 299 -13.48 -17.80 1.87
C ALA A 299 -13.02 -19.26 1.95
N ALA A 300 -13.84 -20.20 1.47
CA ALA A 300 -13.44 -21.59 1.30
C ALA A 300 -13.07 -21.82 -0.17
N ALA A 301 -11.80 -22.14 -0.45
CA ALA A 301 -11.40 -22.64 -1.76
C ALA A 301 -12.12 -23.96 -2.05
N PHE A 302 -12.77 -24.05 -3.20
CA PHE A 302 -13.43 -25.28 -3.67
C PHE A 302 -12.64 -25.96 -4.80
N TRP A 303 -11.69 -25.25 -5.42
CA TRP A 303 -10.86 -25.77 -6.51
C TRP A 303 -9.63 -24.88 -6.76
N SER A 304 -8.46 -25.46 -7.04
CA SER A 304 -7.27 -24.73 -7.51
C SER A 304 -6.45 -25.53 -8.52
N THR A 305 -5.94 -24.85 -9.55
CA THR A 305 -4.92 -25.41 -10.47
C THR A 305 -3.56 -25.66 -9.79
N HIS A 306 -3.39 -25.24 -8.53
CA HIS A 306 -2.23 -25.59 -7.71
C HIS A 306 -2.46 -26.85 -6.86
N ASP A 307 -3.66 -27.44 -6.89
CA ASP A 307 -3.95 -28.70 -6.22
C ASP A 307 -3.21 -29.87 -6.88
N GLU A 308 -2.93 -30.91 -6.10
CA GLU A 308 -2.17 -32.09 -6.56
C GLU A 308 -2.91 -32.81 -7.69
N GLY A 309 -2.28 -32.89 -8.87
CA GLY A 309 -2.84 -33.53 -10.07
C GLY A 309 -3.51 -32.58 -11.06
N GLU A 310 -3.63 -31.29 -10.70
CA GLU A 310 -4.16 -30.25 -11.59
C GLU A 310 -3.03 -29.59 -12.40
N ALA A 311 -3.41 -28.97 -13.52
CA ALA A 311 -2.51 -28.25 -14.42
C ALA A 311 -3.06 -26.84 -14.71
N PRO A 312 -2.23 -25.89 -15.16
CA PRO A 312 -2.72 -24.62 -15.70
C PRO A 312 -3.79 -24.87 -16.76
N PHE A 313 -4.89 -24.13 -16.70
CA PHE A 313 -5.97 -24.28 -17.67
C PHE A 313 -5.77 -23.30 -18.84
N THR A 314 -6.10 -23.75 -20.05
CA THR A 314 -5.93 -22.98 -21.30
C THR A 314 -7.27 -22.71 -21.94
N TYR A 315 -7.51 -21.47 -22.37
CA TYR A 315 -8.75 -21.07 -23.06
C TYR A 315 -8.51 -19.91 -24.03
N VAL A 316 -9.50 -19.59 -24.86
CA VAL A 316 -9.48 -18.42 -25.75
C VAL A 316 -10.15 -17.24 -25.04
N ALA A 317 -9.43 -16.13 -24.86
CA ALA A 317 -9.90 -14.95 -24.14
C ALA A 317 -10.93 -14.15 -24.97
N GLY A 318 -11.86 -13.48 -24.30
CA GLY A 318 -12.86 -12.57 -24.87
C GLY A 318 -13.92 -13.20 -25.77
N VAL A 319 -14.05 -14.54 -25.79
CA VAL A 319 -15.05 -15.25 -26.62
C VAL A 319 -16.15 -15.92 -25.80
N GLY A 320 -16.19 -15.72 -24.49
CA GLY A 320 -17.23 -16.29 -23.62
C GLY A 320 -17.13 -17.81 -23.42
N GLY A 321 -15.93 -18.37 -23.57
CA GLY A 321 -15.67 -19.80 -23.35
C GLY A 321 -15.47 -20.20 -21.89
N VAL A 322 -15.32 -19.22 -21.00
CA VAL A 322 -15.19 -19.37 -19.54
C VAL A 322 -16.15 -18.42 -18.83
N ILE A 323 -16.21 -18.50 -17.51
CA ILE A 323 -17.04 -17.60 -16.72
C ILE A 323 -16.61 -16.13 -16.92
N PRO A 324 -17.56 -15.17 -17.02
CA PRO A 324 -17.27 -13.81 -17.50
C PRO A 324 -16.19 -13.06 -16.71
N GLY A 325 -16.12 -13.23 -15.39
CA GLY A 325 -15.11 -12.58 -14.56
C GLY A 325 -13.68 -13.05 -14.84
N TRP A 326 -13.50 -14.31 -15.24
CA TRP A 326 -12.20 -14.83 -15.66
C TRP A 326 -11.82 -14.31 -17.04
N ASP A 327 -12.80 -14.25 -17.93
CA ASP A 327 -12.61 -13.75 -19.29
C ASP A 327 -12.17 -12.27 -19.25
N GLN A 328 -12.86 -11.44 -18.47
CA GLN A 328 -12.52 -10.03 -18.30
C GLN A 328 -11.26 -9.79 -17.48
N GLY A 329 -11.02 -10.58 -16.44
CA GLY A 329 -9.83 -10.42 -15.58
C GLY A 329 -8.51 -10.75 -16.28
N CYS A 330 -8.56 -11.49 -17.39
CA CYS A 330 -7.38 -11.76 -18.21
C CYS A 330 -7.23 -10.80 -19.39
N LEU A 331 -8.26 -10.04 -19.77
CA LEU A 331 -8.21 -9.07 -20.88
C LEU A 331 -7.55 -7.77 -20.43
N GLY A 332 -6.75 -7.17 -21.31
CA GLY A 332 -5.98 -5.94 -21.04
C GLY A 332 -4.54 -6.23 -20.64
#